data_AF-A0A8T5FU01-F1
#
_entry.id   AF-A0A8T5FU01-F1
#
_cell.length_a   1.000
_cell.length_b   1.000
_cell.length_c   1.000
_cell.angle_alpha   90.00
_cell.angle_beta   90.00
_cell.angle_gamma   90.00
#
_symmetry.space_group_name_H-M   'P 1'
#
loop_
_entity.id
_entity.type
_entity.pdbx_description
1 polymer ?
#
loop_
_entity_poly.entity_id
_entity_poly.type
_entity_poly.pdbx_seq_one_letter_code
_entity_poly.pdbx_strand_id
1 'polypeptide(L)'
;MTFGRLKSNLWKLFVYNLTQRRSFFAILSIYFLTLPNTVAQQIGIYSALGNLASFIFEIPSGYFADRFGHKRTLILSKILMILSVTAFVFANGLPFFILGSVFLSLGFAFQSGTFSAFIFETLSALKKEKDYVRIVGKLQ
;
A
#
# COMPACT_ATOMS: atom_id res chain seq x y z
N MET A 1 -18.51 -8.72 -17.07
CA MET A 1 -17.14 -9.30 -17.02
C MET A 1 -17.25 -10.80 -17.27
N THR A 2 -16.45 -11.40 -18.14
CA THR A 2 -16.48 -12.85 -18.41
C THR A 2 -15.95 -13.66 -17.22
N PHE A 3 -16.62 -14.76 -16.87
CA PHE A 3 -16.33 -15.64 -15.72
C PHE A 3 -14.84 -16.04 -15.60
N GLY A 4 -14.17 -16.27 -16.74
CA GLY A 4 -12.74 -16.59 -16.78
C GLY A 4 -11.80 -15.47 -16.29
N ARG A 5 -12.18 -14.19 -16.50
CA ARG A 5 -11.39 -13.04 -16.00
C ARG A 5 -11.49 -12.89 -14.47
N LEU A 6 -12.61 -13.26 -13.87
CA LEU A 6 -12.83 -13.20 -12.41
C LEU A 6 -11.97 -14.23 -11.66
N LYS A 7 -11.90 -15.48 -12.15
CA LYS A 7 -11.02 -16.50 -11.57
C LYS A 7 -9.54 -16.13 -11.69
N SER A 8 -9.16 -15.45 -12.78
CA SER A 8 -7.80 -14.91 -12.98
C SER A 8 -7.44 -13.79 -11.99
N ASN A 9 -8.41 -13.08 -11.40
CA ASN A 9 -8.12 -12.03 -10.41
C ASN A 9 -7.61 -12.60 -9.07
N LEU A 10 -8.09 -13.78 -8.66
CA LEU A 10 -7.69 -14.39 -7.38
C LEU A 10 -6.19 -14.70 -7.30
N TRP A 11 -5.61 -15.29 -8.35
CA TRP A 11 -4.17 -15.57 -8.36
C TRP A 11 -3.34 -14.27 -8.45
N LYS A 12 -3.83 -13.26 -9.18
CA LYS A 12 -3.17 -11.93 -9.26
C LYS A 12 -3.17 -11.24 -7.91
N LEU A 13 -4.24 -11.38 -7.13
CA LEU A 13 -4.32 -10.86 -5.76
C LEU A 13 -3.36 -11.60 -4.83
N PHE A 14 -3.16 -12.90 -5.05
CA PHE A 14 -2.16 -13.67 -4.32
C PHE A 14 -0.73 -13.18 -4.60
N VAL A 15 -0.37 -12.96 -5.87
CA VAL A 15 0.93 -12.35 -6.23
C VAL A 15 1.06 -10.93 -5.71
N TYR A 16 -0.02 -10.14 -5.77
CA TYR A 16 -0.05 -8.80 -5.22
C TYR A 16 0.28 -8.78 -3.72
N ASN A 17 -0.23 -9.74 -2.96
CA ASN A 17 0.00 -9.89 -1.52
C ASN A 17 1.45 -10.28 -1.19
N LEU A 18 2.08 -11.14 -1.99
CA LEU A 18 3.51 -11.47 -1.83
C LEU A 18 4.40 -10.22 -1.88
N THR A 19 4.10 -9.28 -2.77
CA THR A 19 4.83 -8.01 -2.85
C THR A 19 4.64 -7.13 -1.60
N GLN A 20 3.58 -7.35 -0.82
CA GLN A 20 3.27 -6.58 0.39
C GLN A 20 3.99 -7.06 1.64
N ARG A 21 4.53 -8.28 1.66
CA ARG A 21 5.23 -8.85 2.82
C ARG A 21 6.65 -8.27 3.03
N ARG A 22 6.88 -7.01 2.68
CA ARG A 22 8.18 -6.36 2.75
C ARG A 22 8.21 -5.29 3.84
N SER A 23 8.70 -5.65 5.03
CA SER A 23 8.98 -4.70 6.10
C SER A 23 10.40 -4.14 5.98
N PHE A 24 10.58 -3.10 5.17
CA PHE A 24 11.87 -2.38 5.04
C PHE A 24 12.05 -1.27 6.08
N PHE A 25 10.99 -0.89 6.79
CA PHE A 25 10.98 0.29 7.64
C PHE A 25 12.05 0.24 8.74
N ALA A 26 12.25 -0.91 9.37
CA ALA A 26 13.25 -1.12 10.42
C ALA A 26 14.71 -1.02 9.89
N ILE A 27 14.95 -1.50 8.68
CA ILE A 27 16.29 -1.43 8.06
C ILE A 27 16.59 -0.01 7.63
N LEU A 28 15.59 0.69 7.06
CA LEU A 28 15.71 2.09 6.64
C LEU A 28 15.99 2.99 7.83
N SER A 29 15.25 2.88 8.93
CA SER A 29 15.46 3.72 10.11
C SER A 29 16.86 3.56 10.71
N ILE A 30 17.42 2.34 10.69
CA ILE A 30 18.82 2.11 11.10
C ILE A 30 19.80 2.76 10.11
N TYR A 31 19.59 2.61 8.81
CA TYR A 31 20.42 3.26 7.78
C TYR A 31 20.43 4.78 7.95
N PHE A 32 19.30 5.42 8.23
CA PHE A 32 19.24 6.86 8.44
C PHE A 32 20.05 7.33 9.66
N LEU A 33 20.17 6.51 10.71
CA LEU A 33 21.04 6.83 11.85
C LEU A 33 22.53 6.80 11.50
N THR A 34 22.91 6.17 10.39
CA THR A 34 24.31 6.19 9.89
C THR A 34 24.64 7.46 9.09
N LEU A 35 23.63 8.26 8.70
CA LEU A 35 23.85 9.49 7.95
C LEU A 35 24.28 10.65 8.87
N PRO A 36 25.19 11.53 8.41
CA PRO A 36 25.64 12.68 9.18
C PRO A 36 24.46 13.61 9.55
N ASN A 37 24.44 14.10 10.79
CA ASN A 37 23.44 15.04 11.31
C ASN A 37 22.01 14.50 11.48
N THR A 38 21.83 13.18 11.48
CA THR A 38 20.51 12.54 11.66
C THR A 38 20.34 12.03 13.08
N VAL A 39 19.24 12.40 13.74
CA VAL A 39 18.94 11.99 15.13
C VAL A 39 17.65 11.18 15.17
N ALA A 40 17.57 10.18 16.07
CA ALA A 40 16.40 9.33 16.22
C ALA A 40 15.07 10.10 16.39
N GLN A 41 15.11 11.26 17.06
CA GLN A 41 13.94 12.13 17.22
C GLN A 41 13.38 12.63 15.88
N GLN A 42 14.25 12.95 14.92
CA GLN A 42 13.83 13.41 13.59
C GLN A 42 13.11 12.29 12.83
N ILE A 43 13.62 11.06 12.89
CA ILE A 43 12.98 9.87 12.30
C ILE A 43 11.57 9.70 12.85
N GLY A 44 11.38 9.88 14.16
CA GLY A 44 10.07 9.86 14.81
C GLY A 44 9.11 10.93 14.27
N ILE A 45 9.56 12.18 14.16
CA ILE A 45 8.76 13.29 13.63
C ILE A 45 8.32 13.01 12.18
N TYR A 46 9.23 12.55 11.33
CA TYR A 46 8.91 12.25 9.93
C TYR A 46 7.96 11.06 9.80
N SER A 47 8.12 10.04 10.63
CA SER A 47 7.18 8.92 10.69
C SER A 47 5.78 9.41 11.09
N ALA A 48 5.70 10.32 12.06
CA ALA A 48 4.43 10.93 12.47
C ALA A 48 3.79 11.75 11.34
N LEU A 49 4.56 12.58 10.63
CA LEU A 49 4.09 13.33 9.46
C LEU A 49 3.61 12.40 8.33
N GLY A 50 4.33 11.32 8.07
CA GLY A 50 3.92 10.29 7.11
C GLY A 50 2.60 9.63 7.49
N ASN A 51 2.41 9.30 8.77
CA ASN A 51 1.16 8.72 9.27
C ASN A 51 -0.01 9.71 9.19
N LEU A 52 0.22 10.98 9.54
CA LEU A 52 -0.78 12.04 9.38
C LEU A 52 -1.20 12.21 7.91
N ALA A 53 -0.24 12.18 6.98
CA ALA A 53 -0.54 12.18 5.56
C ALA A 53 -1.38 10.95 5.17
N SER A 54 -1.02 9.75 5.63
CA SER A 54 -1.82 8.54 5.38
C SER A 54 -3.27 8.71 5.84
N PHE A 55 -3.46 9.24 7.05
CA PHE A 55 -4.77 9.44 7.66
C PHE A 55 -5.63 10.43 6.86
N ILE A 56 -5.04 11.57 6.46
CA ILE A 56 -5.75 12.58 5.66
C ILE A 56 -6.15 12.00 4.30
N PHE A 57 -5.29 11.19 3.69
CA PHE A 57 -5.53 10.61 2.37
C PHE A 57 -6.40 9.35 2.39
N GLU A 58 -6.72 8.81 3.55
CA GLU A 58 -7.59 7.63 3.67
C GLU A 58 -8.98 7.91 3.08
N ILE A 59 -9.60 9.04 3.44
CA ILE A 59 -10.93 9.43 2.93
C ILE A 59 -10.91 9.69 1.41
N PRO A 60 -10.02 10.54 0.85
CA PRO A 60 -9.89 10.71 -0.60
C PRO A 60 -9.62 9.40 -1.34
N SER A 61 -8.82 8.50 -0.76
CA SER A 61 -8.46 7.25 -1.41
C SER A 61 -9.64 6.30 -1.55
N GLY A 62 -10.51 6.25 -0.54
CA GLY A 62 -11.78 5.51 -0.60
C GLY A 62 -12.69 6.06 -1.69
N TYR A 63 -12.90 7.38 -1.72
CA TYR A 63 -13.69 8.02 -2.78
C TYR A 63 -13.15 7.72 -4.19
N PHE A 64 -11.82 7.73 -4.35
CA PHE A 64 -11.17 7.42 -5.62
C PHE A 64 -11.36 5.95 -6.02
N ALA A 65 -11.32 5.03 -5.05
CA ALA A 65 -11.59 3.61 -5.24
C ALA A 65 -13.00 3.36 -5.79
N ASP A 66 -13.99 4.00 -5.17
CA ASP A 66 -15.40 3.83 -5.52
C ASP A 66 -15.72 4.47 -6.87
N ARG A 67 -15.12 5.63 -7.19
CA ARG A 67 -15.40 6.35 -8.44
C ARG A 67 -14.63 5.82 -9.66
N PHE A 68 -13.35 5.50 -9.52
CA PHE A 68 -12.49 5.09 -10.64
C PHE A 68 -12.32 3.57 -10.77
N GLY A 69 -12.81 2.82 -9.79
CA GLY A 69 -12.84 1.37 -9.75
C GLY A 69 -11.62 0.77 -9.05
N HIS A 70 -11.86 -0.21 -8.18
CA HIS A 70 -10.86 -0.77 -7.27
C HIS A 70 -9.61 -1.32 -7.96
N LYS A 71 -9.72 -1.92 -9.16
CA LYS A 71 -8.55 -2.43 -9.89
C LYS A 71 -7.55 -1.32 -10.24
N ARG A 72 -8.03 -0.15 -10.70
CA ARG A 72 -7.15 0.97 -11.08
C ARG A 72 -6.49 1.58 -9.86
N THR A 73 -7.25 1.67 -8.77
CA THR A 73 -6.78 2.16 -7.48
C THR A 73 -5.70 1.26 -6.86
N LEU A 74 -5.83 -0.07 -6.98
CA LEU A 74 -4.77 -1.03 -6.60
C LEU A 74 -3.51 -0.94 -7.47
N ILE A 75 -3.63 -0.55 -8.74
CA ILE A 75 -2.47 -0.32 -9.60
C ILE A 75 -1.78 0.99 -9.19
N LEU A 76 -2.55 2.05 -8.95
CA LEU A 76 -2.03 3.33 -8.48
C LEU A 76 -1.30 3.18 -7.15
N SER A 77 -1.84 2.40 -6.20
CA SER A 77 -1.15 2.14 -4.94
C SER A 77 0.23 1.51 -5.15
N LYS A 78 0.35 0.56 -6.09
CA LYS A 78 1.64 -0.05 -6.43
C LYS A 78 2.61 0.91 -7.09
N ILE A 79 2.13 1.80 -7.96
CA ILE A 79 2.97 2.86 -8.55
C ILE A 79 3.53 3.76 -7.44
N LEU A 80 2.69 4.19 -6.50
CA LEU A 80 3.11 4.99 -5.34
C LEU A 80 4.13 4.25 -4.47
N MET A 81 3.94 2.95 -4.23
CA MET A 81 4.92 2.14 -3.50
C MET A 81 6.27 2.02 -4.24
N ILE A 82 6.27 1.89 -5.57
CA ILE A 82 7.50 1.88 -6.36
C ILE A 82 8.22 3.23 -6.28
N LEU A 83 7.48 4.33 -6.38
CA LEU A 83 8.02 5.68 -6.23
C LEU A 83 8.61 5.89 -4.82
N SER A 84 7.96 5.36 -3.80
CA SER A 84 8.46 5.37 -2.43
C SER A 84 9.80 4.65 -2.31
N VAL A 85 9.89 3.40 -2.78
CA VAL A 85 11.15 2.62 -2.75
C VAL A 85 12.23 3.33 -3.56
N THR A 86 11.88 3.88 -4.72
CA THR A 86 12.82 4.64 -5.56
C THR A 86 13.35 5.86 -4.81
N ALA A 87 12.49 6.63 -4.15
CA ALA A 87 12.87 7.78 -3.34
C ALA A 87 13.79 7.37 -2.18
N PHE A 88 13.55 6.22 -1.54
CA PHE A 88 14.43 5.69 -0.50
C PHE A 88 15.79 5.21 -1.03
N VAL A 89 15.84 4.59 -2.21
CA VAL A 89 17.10 4.15 -2.83
C VAL A 89 18.02 5.33 -3.16
N PHE A 90 17.45 6.45 -3.61
CA PHE A 90 18.18 7.68 -3.91
C PHE A 90 18.22 8.68 -2.73
N ALA A 91 17.88 8.24 -1.52
CA ALA A 91 17.83 9.12 -0.37
C ALA A 91 19.24 9.47 0.12
N ASN A 92 19.78 10.54 -0.46
CA ASN A 92 21.04 11.17 -0.03
C ASN A 92 20.82 12.24 1.07
N GLY A 93 19.60 12.34 1.61
CA GLY A 93 19.26 13.32 2.63
C GLY A 93 17.79 13.29 3.05
N LEU A 94 17.47 14.13 4.03
CA LEU A 94 16.16 14.22 4.70
C LEU A 94 14.95 14.47 3.77
N PRO A 95 15.01 15.30 2.70
CA PRO A 95 13.84 15.56 1.84
C PRO A 95 13.34 14.31 1.10
N PHE A 96 14.27 13.47 0.63
CA PHE A 96 13.92 12.21 -0.04
C PHE A 96 13.28 11.21 0.92
N PHE A 97 13.62 11.26 2.20
CA PHE A 97 12.96 10.45 3.22
C PHE A 97 11.50 10.85 3.43
N ILE A 98 11.23 12.14 3.54
CA ILE A 98 9.86 12.66 3.67
C ILE A 98 9.05 12.30 2.43
N LEU A 99 9.58 12.54 1.23
CA LEU A 99 8.93 12.17 -0.03
C LEU A 99 8.65 10.66 -0.11
N GLY A 100 9.64 9.83 0.20
CA GLY A 100 9.49 8.38 0.23
C GLY A 100 8.43 7.92 1.23
N SER A 101 8.40 8.52 2.42
CA SER A 101 7.42 8.24 3.47
C SER A 101 6.01 8.66 3.07
N VAL A 102 5.85 9.83 2.45
CA VAL A 102 4.56 10.30 1.94
C VAL A 102 4.04 9.36 0.85
N PHE A 103 4.86 9.01 -0.14
CA PHE A 103 4.46 8.06 -1.19
C PHE A 103 4.12 6.68 -0.62
N LEU A 104 4.84 6.24 0.42
CA LEU A 104 4.55 4.98 1.10
C LEU A 104 3.18 5.01 1.77
N SER A 105 2.93 6.05 2.57
CA SER A 105 1.67 6.28 3.27
C SER A 105 0.48 6.38 2.31
N LEU A 106 0.63 7.13 1.22
CA LEU A 106 -0.37 7.21 0.16
C LEU A 106 -0.62 5.83 -0.47
N GLY A 107 0.44 5.10 -0.82
CA GLY A 107 0.34 3.74 -1.34
C GLY A 107 -0.47 2.83 -0.40
N PHE A 108 -0.21 2.90 0.91
CA PHE A 108 -0.96 2.13 1.90
C PHE A 108 -2.42 2.55 2.04
N ALA A 109 -2.71 3.86 2.10
CA ALA A 109 -4.08 4.38 2.18
C ALA A 109 -4.93 3.89 0.98
N PHE A 110 -4.41 4.04 -0.24
CA PHE A 110 -5.08 3.58 -1.46
C PHE A 110 -5.25 2.06 -1.54
N GLN A 111 -4.45 1.31 -0.80
CA GLN A 111 -4.54 -0.14 -0.76
C GLN A 111 -5.51 -0.66 0.31
N SER A 112 -5.46 -0.16 1.55
CA SER A 112 -6.06 -0.80 2.72
C SER A 112 -7.58 -1.03 2.56
N GLY A 113 -8.31 0.00 2.13
CA GLY A 113 -9.74 -0.08 1.85
C GLY A 113 -10.06 -0.79 0.54
N THR A 114 -9.29 -0.52 -0.51
CA THR A 114 -9.55 -1.00 -1.86
C THR A 114 -9.33 -2.50 -2.02
N PHE A 115 -8.35 -3.07 -1.33
CA PHE A 115 -7.99 -4.48 -1.47
C PHE A 115 -9.11 -5.41 -0.96
N SER A 116 -9.64 -5.11 0.24
CA SER A 116 -10.75 -5.86 0.83
C SER A 116 -12.03 -5.71 0.00
N ALA A 117 -12.33 -4.50 -0.47
CA ALA A 117 -13.48 -4.23 -1.34
C ALA A 117 -13.38 -5.02 -2.66
N PHE A 118 -12.21 -5.04 -3.30
CA PHE A 118 -12.01 -5.77 -4.56
C PHE A 118 -12.13 -7.29 -4.41
N ILE A 119 -11.66 -7.86 -3.28
CA ILE A 119 -11.86 -9.28 -2.97
C ILE A 119 -13.35 -9.59 -2.78
N PHE A 120 -14.04 -8.76 -2.01
CA PHE A 120 -15.46 -8.92 -1.75
C PHE A 120 -16.27 -8.87 -3.06
N GLU A 121 -16.06 -7.86 -3.90
CA GLU A 121 -16.70 -7.76 -5.22
C GLU A 121 -16.41 -8.97 -6.11
N THR A 122 -15.14 -9.41 -6.15
CA THR A 122 -14.74 -10.56 -6.97
C THR A 122 -15.45 -11.84 -6.53
N LEU A 123 -15.63 -12.03 -5.22
CA LEU A 123 -16.31 -13.21 -4.68
C LEU A 123 -17.83 -13.13 -4.79
N SER A 124 -18.42 -11.96 -4.61
CA SER A 124 -19.85 -11.73 -4.83
C SER A 124 -20.21 -11.97 -6.30
N ALA A 125 -19.40 -11.47 -7.24
CA ALA A 125 -19.57 -11.75 -8.67
C ALA A 125 -19.43 -13.25 -9.03
N LEU A 126 -18.71 -14.03 -8.22
CA LEU A 126 -18.58 -15.48 -8.36
C LEU A 126 -19.64 -16.27 -7.57
N LYS A 127 -20.56 -15.60 -6.86
CA LYS A 127 -21.53 -16.20 -5.91
C LYS A 127 -20.87 -17.05 -4.82
N LYS A 128 -19.67 -16.65 -4.37
CA LYS A 128 -18.83 -17.35 -3.39
C LYS A 128 -18.53 -16.50 -2.15
N GLU A 129 -19.49 -15.72 -1.70
CA GLU A 129 -19.36 -14.83 -0.54
C GLU A 129 -18.99 -15.59 0.75
N LYS A 130 -19.50 -16.82 0.90
CA LYS A 130 -19.17 -17.72 2.02
C LYS A 130 -17.67 -18.06 2.10
N ASP A 131 -16.95 -18.00 0.98
CA ASP A 131 -15.50 -18.24 0.94
C ASP A 131 -14.68 -17.00 1.30
N TYR A 132 -15.31 -15.82 1.51
CA TYR A 132 -14.60 -14.57 1.79
C TYR A 132 -13.65 -14.69 2.99
N VAL A 133 -14.16 -15.12 4.14
CA VAL A 133 -13.36 -15.29 5.36
C VAL A 133 -12.20 -16.29 5.13
N ARG A 134 -12.47 -17.38 4.41
CA ARG A 134 -11.45 -18.40 4.10
C ARG A 134 -10.36 -17.89 3.17
N ILE A 135 -10.70 -17.05 2.19
CA ILE A 135 -9.75 -16.52 1.21
C ILE A 135 -8.95 -15.36 1.80
N VAL A 136 -9.61 -14.45 2.52
CA VAL A 136 -8.94 -13.36 3.24
C VAL A 136 -7.99 -13.92 4.29
N GLY A 137 -8.41 -14.93 5.06
CA GLY A 137 -7.54 -15.60 6.04
C GLY A 137 -6.35 -16.37 5.44
N LYS A 138 -6.34 -16.66 4.14
CA LYS A 138 -5.16 -17.20 3.43
C LYS A 138 -4.24 -16.11 2.89
N LEU A 139 -4.74 -14.88 2.79
CA LEU A 139 -4.03 -13.72 2.24
C LEU A 139 -3.47 -12.80 3.34
N GLN A 140 -4.00 -12.83 4.57
CA GLN A 140 -3.38 -12.20 5.74
C GLN A 140 -2.23 -13.08 6.26
#